data_AF-A0A529YYW2-F1
#
_entry.id   AF-A0A529YYW2-F1
#
_cell.length_a   1.000
_cell.length_b   1.000
_cell.length_c   1.000
_cell.angle_alpha   90.00
_cell.angle_beta   90.00
_cell.angle_gamma   90.00
#
_symmetry.space_group_name_H-M   'P 1'
#
loop_
_entity.id
_entity.type
_entity.pdbx_description
1 polymer ?
#
loop_
_entity_poly.entity_id
_entity_poly.type
_entity_poly.pdbx_seq_one_letter_code
_entity_poly.pdbx_strand_id
1 'polypeptide(L)'
;RLFCEKEMADCGLATRFVQHSRAHSVKKGTLRGLHFQEDPYAEVKLVSCVRGAIFDVVVDMRANSPTRYKWLGFELTAANMRQIYIPAGFAHGLQTLTDDTEVSYLISQFYTPHSATGVRFNDPAFSINWPLMPTAMSERDRTWPLVKQRAAIEAL
;
A
#
# COMPACT_ATOMS: atom_id res chain seq x y z
N ARG A 1 -5.35 -22.04 -3.32
CA ARG A 1 -4.12 -21.86 -2.52
C ARG A 1 -3.80 -20.37 -2.55
N LEU A 2 -3.90 -19.66 -1.41
CA LEU A 2 -3.71 -18.20 -1.36
C LEU A 2 -2.26 -17.81 -1.06
N PHE A 3 -1.54 -18.66 -0.35
CA PHE A 3 -0.13 -18.51 -0.02
C PHE A 3 0.48 -19.92 0.06
N CYS A 4 1.73 -20.06 -0.36
CA CYS A 4 2.53 -21.26 -0.16
C CYS A 4 3.96 -20.84 0.15
N GLU A 5 4.45 -21.24 1.31
CA GLU A 5 5.78 -20.89 1.77
C GLU A 5 6.87 -21.32 0.77
N LYS A 6 6.75 -22.53 0.23
CA LYS A 6 7.70 -23.07 -0.75
C LYS A 6 7.73 -22.25 -2.05
N GLU A 7 6.56 -21.98 -2.64
CA GLU A 7 6.48 -21.20 -3.90
C GLU A 7 7.01 -19.78 -3.70
N MET A 8 6.76 -19.17 -2.55
CA MET A 8 7.29 -17.85 -2.21
C MET A 8 8.81 -17.87 -2.03
N ALA A 9 9.33 -18.88 -1.33
CA ALA A 9 10.77 -19.09 -1.16
C ALA A 9 11.48 -19.34 -2.51
N ASP A 10 10.88 -20.13 -3.39
CA ASP A 10 11.41 -20.42 -4.74
C ASP A 10 11.52 -19.13 -5.59
N CYS A 11 10.70 -18.11 -5.31
CA CYS A 11 10.77 -16.78 -5.91
C CYS A 11 11.64 -15.76 -5.14
N GLY A 12 12.26 -16.15 -4.02
CA GLY A 12 13.03 -15.25 -3.16
C GLY A 12 12.18 -14.21 -2.42
N LEU A 13 10.89 -14.49 -2.22
CA LEU A 13 9.94 -13.61 -1.54
C LEU A 13 9.82 -13.93 -0.04
N ALA A 14 9.27 -13.00 0.73
CA ALA A 14 9.05 -13.20 2.15
C ALA A 14 8.12 -14.39 2.41
N THR A 15 8.51 -15.24 3.36
CA THR A 15 7.79 -16.46 3.76
C THR A 15 7.12 -16.34 5.13
N ARG A 16 7.60 -15.43 5.97
CA ARG A 16 7.13 -15.25 7.34
C ARG A 16 6.22 -14.03 7.43
N PHE A 17 4.93 -14.27 7.65
CA PHE A 17 3.92 -13.24 7.91
C PHE A 17 3.42 -13.38 9.35
N VAL A 18 3.81 -12.43 10.20
CA VAL A 18 3.56 -12.51 11.66
C VAL A 18 2.23 -11.88 12.07
N GLN A 19 1.61 -11.12 11.17
CA GLN A 19 0.35 -10.43 11.41
C GLN A 19 -0.59 -10.60 10.23
N HIS A 20 -1.85 -10.94 10.53
CA HIS A 20 -2.93 -11.01 9.55
C HIS A 20 -3.99 -10.00 9.95
N SER A 21 -4.43 -9.20 9.00
CA SER A 21 -5.42 -8.15 9.26
C SER A 21 -6.52 -8.20 8.21
N ARG A 22 -7.73 -7.76 8.60
CA ARG A 22 -8.81 -7.45 7.66
C ARG A 22 -9.31 -6.04 7.91
N ALA A 23 -9.53 -5.30 6.83
CA ALA A 23 -10.13 -3.98 6.88
C ALA A 23 -11.48 -4.01 6.18
N HIS A 24 -12.52 -3.53 6.87
CA HIS A 24 -13.85 -3.35 6.30
C HIS A 24 -14.13 -1.86 6.10
N SER A 25 -14.66 -1.51 4.93
CA SER A 25 -15.02 -0.15 4.57
C SER A 25 -16.44 -0.16 3.99
N VAL A 26 -17.36 0.50 4.70
CA VAL A 26 -18.79 0.50 4.37
C VAL A 26 -19.07 1.26 3.06
N LYS A 27 -18.38 2.38 2.84
CA LYS A 27 -18.69 3.30 1.73
C LYS A 27 -17.71 3.15 0.57
N LYS A 28 -18.23 3.09 -0.65
CA LYS A 28 -17.51 3.33 -1.91
C LYS A 28 -16.80 4.69 -1.85
N GLY A 29 -15.59 4.75 -2.41
CA GLY A 29 -14.72 5.92 -2.36
C GLY A 29 -13.96 6.11 -1.04
N THR A 30 -14.09 5.21 -0.05
CA THR A 30 -13.22 5.23 1.14
C THR A 30 -11.77 5.06 0.70
N LEU A 31 -10.91 6.00 1.09
CA LEU A 31 -9.47 5.96 0.81
C LEU A 31 -8.70 5.77 2.12
N ARG A 32 -7.73 4.84 2.09
CA ARG A 32 -6.82 4.55 3.20
C ARG A 32 -5.39 4.59 2.68
N GLY A 33 -4.49 5.24 3.42
CA GLY A 33 -3.08 5.33 3.03
C GLY A 33 -2.63 6.71 2.54
N LEU A 34 -1.39 6.84 2.07
CA LEU A 34 -0.43 5.76 1.82
C LEU A 34 0.43 5.45 3.05
N HIS A 35 0.59 4.17 3.42
CA HIS A 35 1.24 3.72 4.65
C HIS A 35 2.43 2.80 4.40
N PHE A 36 3.45 2.92 5.26
CA PHE A 36 4.58 2.00 5.35
C PHE A 36 5.23 2.08 6.73
N GLN A 37 6.10 1.13 7.02
CA GLN A 37 7.02 1.21 8.16
C GLN A 37 8.44 1.50 7.67
N GLU A 38 9.15 2.35 8.39
CA GLU A 38 10.56 2.64 8.14
C GLU A 38 11.49 1.56 8.72
N ASP A 39 12.73 1.53 8.24
CA ASP A 39 13.78 0.69 8.81
C ASP A 39 13.98 0.99 10.31
N PRO A 40 14.27 -0.02 11.15
CA PRO A 40 14.51 -1.43 10.82
C PRO A 40 13.24 -2.30 10.74
N TYR A 41 12.04 -1.71 10.75
CA TYR A 41 10.76 -2.43 10.81
C TYR A 41 9.99 -2.42 9.47
N ALA A 42 10.70 -2.16 8.36
CA ALA A 42 10.11 -2.17 7.05
C ALA A 42 9.43 -3.51 6.76
N GLU A 43 8.22 -3.44 6.21
CA GLU A 43 7.31 -4.57 6.13
C GLU A 43 6.97 -4.92 4.68
N VAL A 44 6.82 -6.22 4.44
CA VAL A 44 6.21 -6.76 3.24
C VAL A 44 4.73 -6.98 3.51
N LYS A 45 3.89 -6.70 2.51
CA LYS A 45 2.47 -7.00 2.56
C LYS A 45 2.05 -7.92 1.40
N LEU A 46 1.19 -8.89 1.68
CA LEU A 46 0.36 -9.54 0.67
C LEU A 46 -1.07 -9.03 0.83
N VAL A 47 -1.61 -8.39 -0.21
CA VAL A 47 -2.90 -7.68 -0.16
C VAL A 47 -3.86 -8.28 -1.18
N SER A 48 -5.10 -8.55 -0.75
CA SER A 48 -6.16 -9.04 -1.63
C SER A 48 -7.52 -8.48 -1.23
N CYS A 49 -8.40 -8.30 -2.22
CA CYS A 49 -9.79 -7.93 -1.99
C CYS A 49 -10.63 -9.20 -1.87
N VAL A 50 -11.29 -9.37 -0.73
CA VAL A 50 -12.02 -10.59 -0.36
C VAL A 50 -13.53 -10.39 -0.41
N ARG A 51 -13.99 -9.13 -0.43
CA ARG A 51 -15.36 -8.74 -0.75
C ARG A 51 -15.34 -7.38 -1.45
N GLY A 52 -16.13 -7.22 -2.51
CA GLY A 52 -16.20 -5.98 -3.27
C GLY A 52 -15.02 -5.77 -4.22
N ALA A 53 -14.62 -4.51 -4.39
CA ALA A 53 -13.54 -4.10 -5.29
C ALA A 53 -12.74 -2.93 -4.70
N ILE A 54 -11.42 -2.93 -4.93
CA ILE A 54 -10.52 -1.81 -4.60
C ILE A 54 -9.64 -1.45 -5.79
N PHE A 55 -9.26 -0.18 -5.84
CA PHE A 55 -8.09 0.29 -6.57
C PHE A 55 -6.93 0.39 -5.57
N ASP A 56 -6.01 -0.56 -5.66
CA ASP A 56 -4.84 -0.71 -4.81
C ASP A 56 -3.65 0.05 -5.41
N VAL A 57 -2.95 0.84 -4.61
CA VAL A 57 -1.85 1.70 -5.05
C VAL A 57 -0.60 1.43 -4.24
N VAL A 58 0.53 1.32 -4.93
CA VAL A 58 1.86 1.26 -4.32
C VAL A 58 2.73 2.39 -4.83
N VAL A 59 3.53 2.99 -3.96
CA VAL A 59 4.50 4.04 -4.29
C VAL A 59 5.88 3.62 -3.80
N ASP A 60 6.88 3.70 -4.67
CA ASP A 60 8.25 3.35 -4.32
C ASP A 60 8.89 4.44 -3.45
N MET A 61 9.18 4.13 -2.20
CA MET A 61 9.79 5.07 -1.24
C MET A 61 11.28 4.78 -1.01
N ARG A 62 11.85 3.77 -1.68
CA ARG A 62 13.23 3.33 -1.45
C ARG A 62 14.21 4.40 -1.90
N ALA A 63 15.13 4.77 -1.00
CA ALA A 63 15.93 5.97 -1.19
C ALA A 63 16.82 5.96 -2.44
N ASN A 64 17.34 4.78 -2.79
CA ASN A 64 18.26 4.54 -3.90
C ASN A 64 17.57 3.91 -5.13
N SER A 65 16.24 3.86 -5.16
CA SER A 65 15.53 3.26 -6.28
C SER A 65 15.47 4.21 -7.48
N PRO A 66 15.74 3.74 -8.71
CA PRO A 66 15.55 4.53 -9.92
C PRO A 66 14.07 4.88 -10.18
N THR A 67 13.14 4.16 -9.56
CA THR A 67 11.69 4.39 -9.65
C THR A 67 11.13 5.08 -8.41
N ARG A 68 11.98 5.68 -7.56
CA ARG A 68 11.51 6.41 -6.36
C ARG A 68 10.43 7.43 -6.74
N TYR A 69 9.35 7.45 -5.97
CA TYR A 69 8.14 8.27 -6.16
C TYR A 69 7.28 7.91 -7.38
N LYS A 70 7.64 6.89 -8.15
CA LYS A 70 6.73 6.29 -9.13
C LYS A 70 5.72 5.39 -8.41
N TRP A 71 4.53 5.32 -8.99
CA TRP A 71 3.43 4.55 -8.44
C TRP A 71 2.87 3.58 -9.48
N LEU A 72 2.26 2.50 -8.98
CA LEU A 72 1.47 1.57 -9.78
C LEU A 72 0.11 1.39 -9.13
N GLY A 73 -0.91 1.16 -9.96
CA GLY A 73 -2.29 0.94 -9.53
C GLY A 73 -2.84 -0.37 -10.06
N PHE A 74 -3.62 -1.07 -9.23
CA PHE A 74 -4.19 -2.39 -9.54
C PHE A 74 -5.65 -2.45 -9.10
N GLU A 75 -6.52 -2.99 -9.95
CA GLU A 75 -7.86 -3.35 -9.53
C GLU A 75 -7.88 -4.76 -8.92
N LEU A 76 -8.22 -4.86 -7.64
CA LEU A 76 -8.37 -6.13 -6.93
C LEU A 76 -9.84 -6.32 -6.56
N THR A 77 -10.40 -7.46 -6.92
CA THR A 77 -11.81 -7.78 -6.65
C THR A 77 -11.94 -9.19 -6.12
N ALA A 78 -13.02 -9.45 -5.38
CA ALA A 78 -13.32 -10.82 -4.94
C ALA A 78 -13.48 -11.79 -6.13
N ALA A 79 -13.91 -11.29 -7.30
CA ALA A 79 -14.12 -12.08 -8.50
C ALA A 79 -12.80 -12.41 -9.23
N ASN A 80 -11.87 -11.45 -9.34
CA ASN A 80 -10.60 -11.66 -10.04
C ASN A 80 -9.57 -12.41 -9.16
N MET A 81 -9.80 -12.46 -7.86
CA MET A 81 -8.97 -13.15 -6.85
C MET A 81 -7.49 -12.79 -6.94
N ARG A 82 -7.16 -11.60 -7.46
CA ARG A 82 -5.78 -11.13 -7.54
C ARG A 82 -5.27 -10.77 -6.16
N GLN A 83 -3.98 -11.03 -5.96
CA GLN A 83 -3.24 -10.65 -4.78
C GLN A 83 -1.97 -9.92 -5.20
N ILE A 84 -1.62 -8.86 -4.47
CA ILE A 84 -0.42 -8.07 -4.72
C ILE A 84 0.58 -8.32 -3.60
N TYR A 85 1.83 -8.61 -3.98
CA TYR A 85 2.98 -8.59 -3.10
C TYR A 85 3.61 -7.20 -3.13
N ILE A 86 3.69 -6.56 -1.97
CA ILE A 86 4.24 -5.23 -1.79
C ILE A 86 5.56 -5.37 -1.03
N PRO A 87 6.70 -5.12 -1.69
CA PRO A 87 8.01 -5.21 -1.03
C PRO A 87 8.18 -4.16 0.09
N ALA A 88 9.11 -4.43 1.00
CA ALA A 88 9.56 -3.45 1.97
C ALA A 88 10.06 -2.16 1.29
N GLY A 89 9.78 -1.02 1.91
CA GLY A 89 10.13 0.30 1.38
C GLY A 89 9.15 0.85 0.33
N PHE A 90 7.98 0.23 0.14
CA PHE A 90 6.88 0.80 -0.63
C PHE A 90 5.78 1.32 0.31
N ALA A 91 5.26 2.51 0.00
CA ALA A 91 4.03 3.00 0.61
C ALA A 91 2.83 2.38 -0.08
N HIS A 92 1.83 1.96 0.70
CA HIS A 92 0.63 1.27 0.21
C HIS A 92 -0.64 2.03 0.60
N GLY A 93 -1.58 2.13 -0.31
CA GLY A 93 -2.94 2.52 0.03
C GLY A 93 -3.94 2.02 -0.98
N LEU A 94 -5.21 2.32 -0.74
CA LEU A 94 -6.30 1.84 -1.58
C LEU A 94 -7.48 2.79 -1.56
N GLN A 95 -8.30 2.68 -2.59
CA GLN A 95 -9.64 3.26 -2.66
C GLN A 95 -10.67 2.17 -2.94
N THR A 96 -11.73 2.10 -2.13
CA THR A 96 -12.83 1.17 -2.37
C THR A 96 -13.65 1.61 -3.59
N LEU A 97 -13.92 0.69 -4.51
CA LEU A 97 -14.71 0.92 -5.73
C LEU A 97 -16.18 0.55 -5.56
N THR A 98 -16.51 -0.20 -4.51
CA THR A 98 -17.87 -0.61 -4.12
C THR A 98 -18.11 -0.36 -2.63
N ASP A 99 -19.38 -0.31 -2.23
CA ASP A 99 -19.75 -0.37 -0.80
C ASP A 99 -19.40 -1.75 -0.21
N ASP A 100 -19.38 -1.83 1.12
CA ASP A 100 -19.12 -3.04 1.91
C ASP A 100 -17.89 -3.85 1.43
N THR A 101 -16.78 -3.15 1.24
CA THR A 101 -15.54 -3.73 0.73
C THR A 101 -14.67 -4.24 1.87
N GLU A 102 -14.15 -5.46 1.73
CA GLU A 102 -13.23 -6.09 2.68
C GLU A 102 -11.89 -6.41 2.02
N VAL A 103 -10.81 -6.01 2.68
CA VAL A 103 -9.43 -6.22 2.23
C VAL A 103 -8.69 -7.08 3.26
N SER A 104 -7.95 -8.07 2.80
CA SER A 104 -7.15 -8.97 3.62
C SER A 104 -5.66 -8.69 3.44
N TYR A 105 -4.92 -8.78 4.53
CA TYR A 105 -3.48 -8.52 4.60
C TYR A 105 -2.76 -9.67 5.29
N LEU A 106 -1.64 -10.11 4.71
CA LEU A 106 -0.56 -10.79 5.44
C LEU A 106 0.60 -9.81 5.54
N ILE A 107 1.16 -9.61 6.73
CA ILE A 107 2.18 -8.60 7.01
C ILE A 107 3.40 -9.26 7.67
N SER A 108 4.59 -8.99 7.12
CA SER A 108 5.83 -9.66 7.55
C SER A 108 6.42 -9.14 8.86
N GLN A 109 5.93 -8.01 9.37
CA GLN A 109 6.38 -7.39 10.60
C GLN A 109 5.23 -7.13 11.57
N PHE A 110 5.59 -7.02 12.85
CA PHE A 110 4.69 -6.51 13.86
C PHE A 110 4.42 -5.04 13.63
N TYR A 111 3.23 -4.60 14.03
CA TYR A 111 2.93 -3.18 14.08
C TYR A 111 3.83 -2.48 15.09
N THR A 112 4.64 -1.53 14.61
CA THR A 112 5.53 -0.70 15.44
C THR A 112 5.09 0.76 15.34
N PRO A 113 4.31 1.29 16.30
CA PRO A 113 3.70 2.61 16.21
C PRO A 113 4.68 3.75 15.86
N HIS A 114 5.90 3.70 16.42
CA HIS A 114 6.94 4.71 16.21
C HIS A 114 7.58 4.68 14.82
N SER A 115 7.46 3.56 14.10
CA SER A 115 8.01 3.39 12.74
C SER A 115 6.90 3.41 11.68
N ALA A 116 5.64 3.29 12.09
CA ALA A 116 4.48 3.42 11.22
C ALA A 116 4.31 4.88 10.77
N THR A 117 4.56 5.12 9.50
CA THR A 117 4.50 6.44 8.86
C THR A 117 3.61 6.40 7.61
N GLY A 118 3.48 7.53 6.95
CA GLY A 118 2.74 7.63 5.70
C GLY A 118 3.09 8.87 4.90
N VAL A 119 2.61 8.88 3.66
CA VAL A 119 2.70 10.00 2.74
C VAL A 119 1.32 10.34 2.22
N ARG A 120 1.14 11.62 1.87
CA ARG A 120 -0.18 12.12 1.50
C ARG A 120 -0.67 11.50 0.18
N PHE A 121 -1.91 11.02 0.15
CA PHE A 121 -2.50 10.36 -1.01
C PHE A 121 -2.57 11.25 -2.27
N ASN A 122 -2.72 12.57 -2.07
CA ASN A 122 -2.79 13.58 -3.13
C ASN A 122 -1.51 14.42 -3.23
N ASP A 123 -0.38 13.85 -2.79
CA ASP A 123 0.90 14.51 -2.96
C ASP A 123 1.19 14.74 -4.46
N PRO A 124 1.42 16.01 -4.90
CA PRO A 124 1.77 16.30 -6.29
C PRO A 124 3.00 15.54 -6.77
N ALA A 125 3.90 15.16 -5.87
CA ALA A 125 5.09 14.38 -6.19
C ALA A 125 4.77 13.03 -6.84
N PHE A 126 3.64 12.42 -6.50
CA PHE A 126 3.21 11.14 -7.05
C PHE A 126 2.19 11.33 -8.18
N SER A 127 1.32 12.34 -8.05
CA SER A 127 0.22 12.60 -9.02
C SER A 127 -0.57 11.32 -9.33
N ILE A 128 -1.04 10.65 -8.27
CA ILE A 128 -1.78 9.39 -8.40
C ILE A 128 -3.17 9.67 -8.99
N ASN A 129 -3.51 8.92 -10.03
CA ASN A 129 -4.82 9.00 -10.68
C ASN A 129 -5.82 8.13 -9.93
N TRP A 130 -6.30 8.63 -8.78
CA TRP A 130 -7.37 7.97 -8.03
C TRP A 130 -8.67 7.96 -8.85
N PRO A 131 -9.35 6.80 -9.00
CA PRO A 131 -10.50 6.69 -9.90
C PRO A 131 -11.75 7.43 -9.42
N LEU A 132 -11.85 7.71 -8.12
CA LEU A 132 -12.99 8.41 -7.52
C LEU A 132 -12.51 9.55 -6.60
N MET A 133 -13.41 10.50 -6.34
CA MET A 133 -13.22 11.45 -5.24
C MET A 133 -13.31 10.69 -3.90
N PRO A 134 -12.39 10.92 -2.94
CA PRO A 134 -12.47 10.30 -1.63
C PRO A 134 -13.74 10.69 -0.87
N THR A 135 -14.53 9.70 -0.47
CA THR A 135 -15.79 9.91 0.29
C THR A 135 -15.59 9.76 1.80
N ALA A 136 -14.59 9.00 2.22
CA ALA A 136 -14.21 8.80 3.61
C ALA A 136 -12.69 8.58 3.70
N MET A 137 -12.07 9.12 4.75
CA MET A 137 -10.63 9.04 5.01
C MET A 137 -10.37 9.42 6.47
N SER A 138 -9.40 8.76 7.10
CA SER A 138 -8.98 9.09 8.48
C SER A 138 -8.30 10.45 8.55
N GLU A 139 -8.36 11.12 9.71
CA GLU A 139 -7.66 12.41 9.89
C GLU A 139 -6.14 12.26 9.74
N ARG A 140 -5.59 11.15 10.21
CA ARG A 140 -4.16 10.82 10.05
C ARG A 140 -3.77 10.80 8.57
N ASP A 141 -4.59 10.19 7.72
CA ASP A 141 -4.29 10.08 6.28
C ASP A 141 -4.41 11.42 5.54
N ARG A 142 -5.34 12.28 5.99
CA ARG A 142 -5.51 13.64 5.46
C ARG A 142 -4.31 14.54 5.78
N THR A 143 -3.66 14.30 6.91
CA THR A 143 -2.67 15.21 7.50
C THR A 143 -1.22 14.79 7.31
N TRP A 144 -0.94 13.64 6.69
CA TRP A 144 0.44 13.26 6.33
C TRP A 144 1.16 14.41 5.61
N PRO A 145 2.44 14.66 5.90
CA PRO A 145 3.19 15.71 5.25
C PRO A 145 3.40 15.39 3.76
N LEU A 146 3.58 16.44 2.95
CA LEU A 146 4.06 16.28 1.59
C LEU A 146 5.53 15.84 1.60
N VAL A 147 5.91 14.98 0.66
CA VAL A 147 7.31 14.59 0.48
C VAL A 147 8.10 15.78 -0.02
N LYS A 148 9.22 16.05 0.63
CA LYS A 148 10.22 16.96 0.09
C LYS A 148 10.98 16.20 -0.99
N GLN A 149 10.66 16.47 -2.26
CA GLN A 149 11.50 15.98 -3.35
C GLN A 149 12.90 16.58 -3.20
N ARG A 150 13.95 15.75 -3.30
CA ARG A 150 15.30 16.28 -3.42
C ARG A 150 15.37 17.00 -4.76
N ALA A 151 15.85 18.24 -4.79
CA ALA A 151 16.18 18.91 -6.03
C ALA A 151 17.12 18.00 -6.83
N ALA A 152 16.88 17.87 -8.13
CA ALA A 152 17.84 17.20 -9.00
C ALA A 152 19.17 17.94 -8.85
N ILE A 153 20.21 17.24 -8.40
CA ILE A 153 21.58 17.75 -8.57
C ILE A 153 21.83 17.57 -10.06
N GLU A 154 21.77 18.65 -10.82
CA GLU A 154 22.31 18.67 -12.18
C GLU A 154 23.78 18.28 -12.06
N ALA A 155 24.13 17.10 -12.59
CA ALA A 155 25.51 16.68 -12.67
C ALA A 155 26.23 17.66 -13.63
N LEU A 156 27.27 18.31 -13.11
CA LEU A 156 28.24 19.09 -13.89
C LEU A 156 28.95 18.24 -14.94
#